data_AF-A0A1E3NDG0-F1
#
_entry.id   AF-A0A1E3NDG0-F1
#
_cell.length_a   1.000
_cell.length_b   1.000
_cell.length_c   1.000
_cell.angle_alpha   90.00
_cell.angle_beta   90.00
_cell.angle_gamma   90.00
#
_symmetry.space_group_name_H-M   'P 1'
#
loop_
_entity.id
_entity.type
_entity.pdbx_description
1 polymer ?
#
loop_
_entity_poly.entity_id
_entity_poly.type
_entity_poly.pdbx_seq_one_letter_code
_entity_poly.pdbx_strand_id
1 'polypeptide(L)'
;MDSLELQQQSGAVDEPQNPLDEELDIPDDVFVNQENVALPQPKTRANIMQFEQELSEKAVIANDEVYRARKRVDRADVTKYKVQKALAQTNNENSLIALIRRISNDIGSINRNINTMQTNINTMQTDINSIKDEVSGMKPLMLYVRTSENARRRELREPSIPVPFLVGEGPEGTDLPSINSVEDIELLDLEQLRRFLTGYNVRYALRTSRVNMKIMLRDTLGFCRVSDMRMNFS
;
A
#
# COMPACT_ATOMS: atom_id res chain seq x y z
N MET A 1 -133.53 -70.10 -11.05
CA MET A 1 -132.70 -69.65 -9.92
C MET A 1 -131.47 -70.54 -9.94
N ASP A 2 -130.30 -69.97 -10.25
CA ASP A 2 -129.02 -70.30 -9.63
C ASP A 2 -128.00 -69.25 -10.07
N SER A 3 -127.29 -68.68 -9.11
CA SER A 3 -126.33 -67.59 -9.23
C SER A 3 -124.92 -68.15 -9.40
N LEU A 4 -124.05 -67.52 -10.21
CA LEU A 4 -122.59 -67.67 -10.07
C LEU A 4 -121.83 -66.40 -10.57
N GLU A 5 -121.11 -65.85 -9.60
CA GLU A 5 -119.98 -64.92 -9.50
C GLU A 5 -119.33 -64.25 -10.75
N LEU A 6 -119.10 -62.94 -10.59
CA LEU A 6 -118.24 -62.07 -11.40
C LEU A 6 -116.84 -61.96 -10.74
N GLN A 7 -115.77 -62.27 -11.49
CA GLN A 7 -114.38 -61.94 -11.15
C GLN A 7 -113.91 -60.71 -11.96
N GLN A 8 -113.44 -59.68 -11.26
CA GLN A 8 -112.81 -58.49 -11.84
C GLN A 8 -111.30 -58.71 -12.01
N GLN A 9 -110.76 -58.38 -13.20
CA GLN A 9 -109.33 -58.22 -13.48
C GLN A 9 -109.00 -56.72 -13.59
N SER A 10 -108.07 -56.24 -12.79
CA SER A 10 -107.53 -54.86 -12.82
C SER A 10 -106.21 -54.82 -13.61
N GLY A 11 -106.18 -54.07 -14.71
CA GLY A 11 -104.93 -53.68 -15.40
C GLY A 11 -104.34 -52.40 -14.81
N ALA A 12 -103.03 -52.40 -14.56
CA ALA A 12 -102.27 -51.26 -14.05
C ALA A 12 -101.90 -50.29 -15.19
N VAL A 13 -101.93 -48.99 -14.87
CA VAL A 13 -101.57 -47.85 -15.74
C VAL A 13 -100.14 -47.41 -15.37
N ASP A 14 -99.24 -47.33 -16.35
CA ASP A 14 -97.85 -46.86 -16.18
C ASP A 14 -97.79 -45.35 -15.86
N GLU A 15 -97.06 -45.01 -14.79
CA GLU A 15 -96.67 -43.64 -14.41
C GLU A 15 -95.56 -43.12 -15.33
N PRO A 16 -95.52 -41.81 -15.65
CA PRO A 16 -94.44 -41.24 -16.45
C PRO A 16 -93.11 -41.28 -15.66
N GLN A 17 -92.19 -42.14 -16.11
CA GLN A 17 -90.85 -42.22 -15.52
C GLN A 17 -90.10 -40.89 -15.65
N ASN A 18 -89.53 -40.43 -14.54
CA ASN A 18 -88.67 -39.26 -14.50
C ASN A 18 -87.37 -39.54 -15.29
N PRO A 19 -87.06 -38.77 -16.35
CA PRO A 19 -85.91 -39.04 -17.23
C PRO A 19 -84.53 -38.90 -16.55
N LEU A 20 -84.49 -38.53 -15.26
CA LEU A 20 -83.28 -38.50 -14.44
C LEU A 20 -82.96 -39.84 -13.76
N ASP A 21 -83.98 -40.69 -13.58
CA ASP A 21 -83.88 -42.00 -12.93
C ASP A 21 -83.68 -43.15 -13.95
N GLU A 22 -83.61 -42.82 -15.24
CA GLU A 22 -83.29 -43.74 -16.33
C GLU A 22 -81.85 -44.24 -16.18
N GLU A 23 -81.70 -45.57 -16.10
CA GLU A 23 -80.41 -46.25 -16.06
C GLU A 23 -79.86 -46.39 -17.49
N LEU A 24 -78.64 -45.89 -17.70
CA LEU A 24 -77.99 -45.84 -19.00
C LEU A 24 -76.94 -46.95 -19.10
N ASP A 25 -76.98 -47.73 -20.18
CA ASP A 25 -76.03 -48.82 -20.46
C ASP A 25 -74.70 -48.26 -21.01
N ILE A 26 -73.93 -47.58 -20.15
CA ILE A 26 -72.62 -47.00 -20.46
C ILE A 26 -71.54 -47.91 -19.88
N PRO A 27 -70.53 -48.37 -20.66
CA PRO A 27 -69.48 -49.24 -20.15
C PRO A 27 -68.53 -48.52 -19.16
N ASP A 28 -67.95 -49.29 -18.21
CA ASP A 28 -67.19 -48.74 -17.07
C ASP A 28 -65.87 -48.06 -17.45
N ASP A 29 -65.29 -48.44 -18.59
CA ASP A 29 -64.03 -47.89 -19.12
C ASP A 29 -64.14 -46.39 -19.46
N VAL A 30 -65.35 -45.89 -19.71
CA VAL A 30 -65.65 -44.48 -19.96
C VAL A 30 -65.46 -43.60 -18.72
N PHE A 31 -65.56 -44.16 -17.50
CA PHE A 31 -65.47 -43.42 -16.24
C PHE A 31 -64.05 -43.40 -15.63
N VAL A 32 -63.06 -43.99 -16.31
CA VAL A 32 -61.66 -43.98 -15.86
C VAL A 32 -61.11 -42.55 -15.92
N ASN A 33 -60.66 -42.04 -14.78
CA ASN A 33 -60.15 -40.67 -14.66
C ASN A 33 -58.87 -40.60 -13.80
N GLN A 34 -58.09 -39.54 -13.98
CA GLN A 34 -56.83 -39.32 -13.25
C GLN A 34 -57.06 -38.60 -11.91
N GLU A 35 -58.26 -38.06 -11.68
CA GLU A 35 -58.64 -37.27 -10.50
C GLU A 35 -59.24 -38.16 -9.38
N ASN A 36 -59.15 -39.48 -9.55
CA ASN A 36 -59.60 -40.49 -8.59
C ASN A 36 -61.07 -40.30 -8.15
N VAL A 37 -61.94 -39.81 -9.05
CA VAL A 37 -63.40 -39.73 -8.85
C VAL A 37 -63.97 -41.13 -9.04
N ALA A 38 -64.82 -41.56 -8.10
CA ALA A 38 -65.43 -42.88 -8.13
C ALA A 38 -66.47 -42.97 -9.25
N LEU A 39 -66.54 -44.13 -9.92
CA LEU A 39 -67.53 -44.40 -10.96
C LEU A 39 -68.99 -44.35 -10.42
N PRO A 40 -69.95 -43.78 -11.18
CA PRO A 40 -71.32 -43.60 -10.71
C PRO A 40 -72.06 -44.94 -10.56
N GLN A 41 -72.74 -45.14 -9.43
CA GLN A 41 -73.53 -46.35 -9.13
C GLN A 41 -74.82 -45.99 -8.36
N PRO A 42 -76.03 -46.34 -8.87
CA PRO A 42 -76.31 -46.89 -10.20
C PRO A 42 -76.02 -45.88 -11.33
N LYS A 43 -75.93 -46.35 -12.59
CA LYS A 43 -75.62 -45.50 -13.77
C LYS A 43 -76.84 -44.73 -14.28
N THR A 44 -77.54 -44.08 -13.37
CA THR A 44 -78.65 -43.20 -13.72
C THR A 44 -78.12 -41.90 -14.30
N ARG A 45 -78.94 -41.25 -15.14
CA ARG A 45 -78.59 -39.96 -15.75
C ARG A 45 -78.21 -38.89 -14.71
N ALA A 46 -78.86 -38.88 -13.54
CA ALA A 46 -78.52 -37.98 -12.44
C ALA A 46 -77.12 -38.23 -11.86
N ASN A 47 -76.75 -39.49 -11.59
CA ASN A 47 -75.46 -39.85 -11.02
C ASN A 47 -74.30 -39.59 -11.99
N ILE A 48 -74.53 -39.77 -13.29
CA ILE A 48 -73.55 -39.45 -14.34
C ILE A 48 -73.30 -37.94 -14.39
N MET A 49 -74.34 -37.10 -14.33
CA MET A 49 -74.15 -35.64 -14.26
C MET A 49 -73.40 -35.21 -12.99
N GLN A 50 -73.65 -35.87 -11.85
CA GLN A 50 -72.92 -35.59 -10.61
C GLN A 50 -71.44 -36.01 -10.70
N PHE A 51 -71.16 -37.17 -11.32
CA PHE A 51 -69.79 -37.62 -11.61
C PHE A 51 -69.05 -36.62 -12.50
N GLU A 52 -69.68 -36.15 -13.60
CA GLU A 52 -69.11 -35.14 -14.48
C GLU A 52 -68.83 -33.82 -13.75
N GLN A 53 -69.74 -33.40 -12.86
CA GLN A 53 -69.55 -32.21 -12.04
C GLN A 53 -68.37 -32.38 -11.07
N GLU A 54 -68.28 -33.49 -10.34
CA GLU A 54 -67.18 -33.75 -9.40
C GLU A 54 -65.83 -33.85 -10.13
N LEU A 55 -65.81 -34.49 -11.30
CA LEU A 55 -64.62 -34.58 -12.16
C LEU A 55 -64.16 -33.21 -12.65
N SER A 56 -65.10 -32.38 -13.10
CA SER A 56 -64.83 -30.99 -13.49
C SER A 56 -64.29 -30.17 -12.32
N GLU A 57 -64.90 -30.28 -11.13
CA GLU A 57 -64.47 -29.57 -9.92
C GLU A 57 -63.05 -29.97 -9.49
N LYS A 58 -62.73 -31.29 -9.46
CA LYS A 58 -61.37 -31.74 -9.12
C LYS A 58 -60.33 -31.32 -10.14
N ALA A 59 -60.64 -31.39 -11.44
CA ALA A 59 -59.74 -30.94 -12.49
C ALA A 59 -59.43 -29.42 -12.40
N VAL A 60 -60.40 -28.60 -11.98
CA VAL A 60 -60.18 -27.17 -11.71
C VAL A 60 -59.26 -26.96 -10.50
N ILE A 61 -59.48 -27.69 -9.41
CA ILE A 61 -58.64 -27.61 -8.20
C ILE A 61 -57.20 -28.02 -8.51
N ALA A 62 -57.00 -29.15 -9.20
CA ALA A 62 -55.69 -29.65 -9.60
C ALA A 62 -54.92 -28.61 -10.45
N ASN A 63 -55.59 -27.97 -11.40
CA ASN A 63 -55.00 -26.89 -12.20
C ASN A 63 -54.60 -25.67 -11.36
N ASP A 64 -55.43 -25.25 -10.39
CA ASP A 64 -55.09 -24.15 -9.48
C ASP A 64 -53.89 -24.51 -8.58
N GLU A 65 -53.83 -25.75 -8.07
CA GLU A 65 -52.68 -26.23 -7.28
C GLU A 65 -51.38 -26.23 -8.09
N VAL A 66 -51.42 -26.70 -9.34
CA VAL A 66 -50.28 -26.67 -10.26
C VAL A 66 -49.84 -25.22 -10.52
N TYR A 67 -50.79 -24.32 -10.77
CA TYR A 67 -50.49 -22.89 -10.94
C TYR A 67 -49.82 -22.30 -9.70
N ARG A 68 -50.36 -22.57 -8.51
CA ARG A 68 -49.77 -22.14 -7.22
C ARG A 68 -48.40 -22.76 -6.99
N ALA A 69 -48.17 -24.01 -7.40
CA ALA A 69 -46.87 -24.68 -7.31
C ALA A 69 -45.84 -24.00 -8.22
N ARG A 70 -46.16 -23.71 -9.48
CA ARG A 70 -45.28 -22.97 -10.40
C ARG A 70 -44.90 -21.60 -9.84
N LYS A 71 -45.88 -20.85 -9.33
CA LYS A 71 -45.61 -19.54 -8.70
C LYS A 71 -44.71 -19.63 -7.47
N ARG A 72 -44.76 -20.74 -6.71
CA ARG A 72 -43.84 -21.02 -5.60
C ARG A 72 -42.42 -21.30 -6.09
N VAL A 73 -42.27 -22.06 -7.17
CA VAL A 73 -40.97 -22.33 -7.82
C VAL A 73 -40.33 -21.05 -8.34
N ASP A 74 -41.08 -20.21 -9.08
CA ASP A 74 -40.57 -18.93 -9.58
C ASP A 74 -40.06 -18.02 -8.45
N ARG A 75 -40.81 -17.97 -7.33
CA ARG A 75 -40.38 -17.24 -6.12
C ARG A 75 -39.12 -17.83 -5.51
N ALA A 76 -39.00 -19.16 -5.47
CA ALA A 76 -37.82 -19.85 -4.96
C ALA A 76 -36.58 -19.55 -5.83
N ASP A 77 -36.71 -19.55 -7.16
CA ASP A 77 -35.62 -19.24 -8.07
C ASP A 77 -35.14 -17.79 -7.95
N VAL A 78 -36.07 -16.83 -7.85
CA VAL A 78 -35.74 -15.43 -7.58
C VAL A 78 -35.00 -15.30 -6.24
N THR A 79 -35.44 -16.03 -5.22
CA THR A 79 -34.82 -16.01 -3.89
C THR A 79 -33.42 -16.61 -3.94
N LYS A 80 -33.24 -17.73 -4.63
CA LYS A 80 -31.94 -18.38 -4.85
C LYS A 80 -30.95 -17.43 -5.53
N TYR A 81 -31.38 -16.73 -6.58
CA TYR A 81 -30.54 -15.73 -7.25
C TYR A 81 -30.12 -14.60 -6.30
N LYS A 82 -31.05 -14.06 -5.52
CA LYS A 82 -30.75 -13.00 -4.52
C LYS A 82 -29.75 -13.48 -3.47
N VAL A 83 -29.90 -14.69 -2.97
CA VAL A 83 -28.98 -15.31 -2.01
C VAL A 83 -27.59 -15.50 -2.62
N GLN A 84 -27.51 -16.03 -3.84
CA GLN A 84 -26.22 -16.19 -4.54
C GLN A 84 -25.51 -14.85 -4.77
N LYS A 85 -26.26 -13.82 -5.16
CA LYS A 85 -25.71 -12.46 -5.31
C LYS A 85 -25.18 -11.91 -3.99
N ALA A 86 -25.92 -12.08 -2.89
CA ALA A 86 -25.49 -11.66 -1.56
C ALA A 86 -24.22 -12.40 -1.11
N LEU A 87 -24.14 -13.72 -1.33
CA LEU A 87 -22.96 -14.53 -1.02
C LEU A 87 -21.73 -14.06 -1.80
N ALA A 88 -21.87 -13.81 -3.11
CA ALA A 88 -20.78 -13.30 -3.93
C ALA A 88 -20.29 -11.93 -3.43
N GLN A 89 -21.21 -11.05 -3.03
CA GLN A 89 -20.87 -9.76 -2.46
C GLN A 89 -20.11 -9.91 -1.13
N THR A 90 -20.58 -10.77 -0.21
CA THR A 90 -19.89 -11.05 1.06
C THR A 90 -18.49 -11.62 0.83
N ASN A 91 -18.30 -12.49 -0.17
CA ASN A 91 -16.98 -13.03 -0.51
C ASN A 91 -16.01 -11.94 -1.01
N ASN A 92 -16.52 -11.00 -1.82
CA ASN A 92 -15.73 -9.86 -2.29
C ASN A 92 -15.35 -8.94 -1.12
N GLU A 93 -16.27 -8.64 -0.23
CA GLU A 93 -16.03 -7.84 0.98
C GLU A 93 -14.95 -8.48 1.86
N ASN A 94 -15.03 -9.80 2.11
CA ASN A 94 -14.04 -10.54 2.86
C ASN A 94 -12.64 -10.50 2.21
N SER A 95 -12.59 -10.61 0.88
CA SER A 95 -11.34 -10.51 0.11
C SER A 95 -10.74 -9.12 0.22
N LEU A 96 -11.57 -8.07 0.17
CA LEU A 96 -11.14 -6.68 0.34
C LEU A 96 -10.60 -6.42 1.74
N ILE A 97 -11.27 -6.94 2.77
CA ILE A 97 -10.80 -6.85 4.16
C ILE A 97 -9.45 -7.54 4.32
N ALA A 98 -9.25 -8.72 3.71
CA ALA A 98 -7.96 -9.41 3.73
C ALA A 98 -6.84 -8.59 3.07
N LEU A 99 -7.13 -7.95 1.93
CA LEU A 99 -6.19 -7.07 1.25
C LEU A 99 -5.83 -5.84 2.10
N ILE A 100 -6.83 -5.20 2.72
CA ILE A 100 -6.62 -4.06 3.61
C ILE A 100 -5.70 -4.43 4.78
N ARG A 101 -5.93 -5.58 5.42
CA ARG A 101 -5.05 -6.06 6.51
C ARG A 101 -3.61 -6.25 6.05
N ARG A 102 -3.40 -6.79 4.84
CA ARG A 102 -2.05 -6.94 4.27
C ARG A 102 -1.39 -5.58 4.05
N ILE A 103 -2.11 -4.64 3.43
CA ILE A 103 -1.62 -3.27 3.21
C ILE A 103 -1.27 -2.59 4.55
N SER A 104 -2.10 -2.74 5.57
CA SER A 104 -1.81 -2.18 6.91
C SER A 104 -0.53 -2.77 7.51
N ASN A 105 -0.29 -4.08 7.35
CA ASN A 105 0.94 -4.71 7.81
C ASN A 105 2.17 -4.20 7.04
N ASP A 106 2.05 -4.05 5.72
CA ASP A 106 3.13 -3.54 4.86
C ASP A 106 3.48 -2.09 5.24
N ILE A 107 2.48 -1.23 5.45
CA ILE A 107 2.67 0.15 5.95
C ILE A 107 3.37 0.14 7.32
N GLY A 108 2.98 -0.76 8.22
CA GLY A 108 3.65 -0.91 9.53
C GLY A 108 5.12 -1.32 9.39
N SER A 109 5.45 -2.13 8.39
CA SER A 109 6.84 -2.51 8.08
C SER A 109 7.63 -1.34 7.49
N ILE A 110 7.05 -0.59 6.56
CA ILE A 110 7.66 0.60 5.97
C ILE A 110 7.98 1.63 7.06
N ASN A 111 7.06 1.89 7.98
CA ASN A 111 7.27 2.83 9.09
C ASN A 111 8.45 2.41 9.98
N ARG A 112 8.59 1.11 10.29
CA ARG A 112 9.74 0.59 11.04
C ARG A 112 11.05 0.83 10.30
N ASN A 113 11.07 0.58 8.99
CA ASN A 113 12.26 0.82 8.17
C ASN A 113 12.65 2.30 8.10
N ILE A 114 11.67 3.20 7.95
CA ILE A 114 11.89 4.66 7.96
C ILE A 114 12.51 5.10 9.28
N ASN A 115 12.00 4.60 10.42
CA ASN A 115 12.55 4.93 11.73
C ASN A 115 14.01 4.48 11.86
N THR A 116 14.33 3.26 11.42
CA THR A 116 15.71 2.75 11.39
C THR A 116 16.61 3.62 10.51
N MET A 117 16.13 4.03 9.32
CA MET A 117 16.89 4.92 8.45
C MET A 117 17.16 6.28 9.10
N GLN A 118 16.19 6.85 9.81
CA GLN A 118 16.38 8.11 10.53
C GLN A 118 17.46 8.00 11.62
N THR A 119 17.47 6.89 12.39
CA THR A 119 18.52 6.63 13.38
C THR A 119 19.91 6.52 12.73
N ASN A 120 20.00 5.82 11.60
CA ASN A 120 21.27 5.68 10.88
C ASN A 120 21.76 7.04 10.36
N ILE A 121 20.88 7.86 9.79
CA ILE A 121 21.23 9.21 9.32
C ILE A 121 21.75 10.09 10.47
N ASN A 122 21.08 10.04 11.63
CA ASN A 122 21.52 10.79 12.80
C ASN A 122 22.92 10.34 13.28
N THR A 123 23.18 9.04 13.25
CA THR A 123 24.51 8.48 13.61
C THR A 123 25.57 8.95 12.61
N MET A 124 25.30 8.87 11.31
CA MET A 124 26.20 9.37 10.27
C MET A 124 26.50 10.87 10.43
N GLN A 125 25.50 11.66 10.82
CA GLN A 125 25.68 13.09 11.07
C GLN A 125 26.65 13.33 12.24
N THR A 126 26.57 12.52 13.31
CA THR A 126 27.53 12.56 14.42
C THR A 126 28.94 12.16 13.96
N ASP A 127 29.06 11.08 13.20
CA ASP A 127 30.36 10.60 12.71
C ASP A 127 31.04 11.64 11.80
N ILE A 128 30.27 12.27 10.89
CA ILE A 128 30.77 13.34 10.01
C ILE A 128 31.26 14.54 10.82
N ASN A 129 30.55 14.92 11.89
CA ASN A 129 30.98 16.00 12.76
C ASN A 129 32.28 15.63 13.50
N SER A 130 32.41 14.38 13.99
CA SER A 130 33.65 13.89 14.61
C SER A 130 34.83 13.96 13.63
N ILE A 131 34.64 13.45 12.40
CA ILE A 131 35.67 13.50 11.35
C ILE A 131 36.07 14.95 11.05
N LYS A 132 35.10 15.85 10.95
CA LYS A 132 35.37 17.28 10.72
C LYS A 132 36.22 17.89 11.83
N ASP A 133 35.95 17.53 13.08
CA ASP A 133 36.71 18.01 14.24
C ASP A 133 38.13 17.42 14.26
N GLU A 134 38.27 16.12 13.99
CA GLU A 134 39.58 15.45 13.85
C GLU A 134 40.42 16.07 12.74
N VAL A 135 39.85 16.25 11.54
CA VAL A 135 40.53 16.89 10.41
C VAL A 135 40.93 18.33 10.74
N SER A 136 40.07 19.06 11.45
CA SER A 136 40.41 20.41 11.93
C SER A 136 41.59 20.39 12.91
N GLY A 137 41.65 19.39 13.78
CA GLY A 137 42.77 19.13 14.69
C GLY A 137 44.07 18.71 13.99
N MET A 138 44.00 18.09 12.81
CA MET A 138 45.18 17.70 12.02
C MET A 138 45.87 18.88 11.35
N LYS A 139 45.15 19.95 10.98
CA LYS A 139 45.74 21.10 10.26
C LYS A 139 46.94 21.72 10.99
N PRO A 140 46.87 22.06 12.31
CA PRO A 140 48.03 22.57 13.05
C PRO A 140 49.19 21.58 13.13
N LEU A 141 48.90 20.27 13.22
CA LEU A 141 49.94 19.24 13.21
C LEU A 141 50.67 19.20 11.86
N MET A 142 49.95 19.35 10.75
CA MET A 142 50.57 19.44 9.42
C MET A 142 51.46 20.67 9.30
N LEU A 143 51.06 21.83 9.82
CA LEU A 143 51.91 23.02 9.89
C LEU A 143 53.19 22.71 10.67
N TYR A 144 53.07 22.16 11.88
CA TYR A 144 54.23 21.79 12.71
C TYR A 144 55.19 20.83 11.98
N VAL A 145 54.67 19.78 11.35
CA VAL A 145 55.46 18.81 10.59
C VAL A 145 56.18 19.48 9.42
N ARG A 146 55.51 20.35 8.67
CA ARG A 146 56.12 21.05 7.51
C ARG A 146 57.16 22.07 7.95
N THR A 147 56.90 22.83 9.00
CA THR A 147 57.84 23.80 9.58
C THR A 147 59.11 23.10 10.11
N SER A 148 58.95 22.01 10.87
CA SER A 148 60.08 21.23 11.39
C SER A 148 60.89 20.55 10.28
N GLU A 149 60.21 20.01 9.26
CA GLU A 149 60.87 19.45 8.08
C GLU A 149 61.63 20.51 7.29
N ASN A 150 61.11 21.74 7.16
CA ASN A 150 61.84 22.85 6.55
C ASN A 150 63.10 23.21 7.34
N ALA A 151 63.03 23.25 8.68
CA ALA A 151 64.22 23.48 9.50
C ALA A 151 65.31 22.40 9.25
N ARG A 152 64.91 21.12 9.19
CA ARG A 152 65.81 19.99 8.88
C ARG A 152 66.36 20.04 7.44
N ARG A 153 65.52 20.34 6.45
CA ARG A 153 65.93 20.49 5.04
C ARG A 153 66.96 21.59 4.89
N ARG A 154 66.75 22.72 5.58
CA ARG A 154 67.74 23.77 5.66
C ARG A 154 69.05 23.19 6.16
N GLU A 155 69.08 22.43 7.26
CA GLU A 155 70.28 21.75 7.77
C GLU A 155 71.05 20.95 6.70
N LEU A 156 70.32 20.22 5.86
CA LEU A 156 70.88 19.42 4.78
C LEU A 156 71.17 20.18 3.47
N ARG A 157 70.90 21.49 3.42
CA ARG A 157 70.95 22.31 2.20
C ARG A 157 70.00 21.81 1.11
N GLU A 158 68.91 21.18 1.52
CA GLU A 158 67.80 20.81 0.65
C GLU A 158 66.85 22.01 0.49
N PRO A 159 66.14 22.12 -0.65
CA PRO A 159 65.12 23.12 -0.84
C PRO A 159 63.99 22.94 0.17
N SER A 160 63.44 24.06 0.63
CA SER A 160 62.25 24.08 1.46
C SER A 160 61.04 23.56 0.67
N ILE A 161 60.07 23.05 1.41
CA ILE A 161 58.79 22.59 0.88
C ILE A 161 57.69 23.57 1.27
N PRO A 162 56.64 23.68 0.44
CA PRO A 162 55.49 24.50 0.76
C PRO A 162 54.86 24.12 2.10
N VAL A 163 54.58 25.14 2.90
CA VAL A 163 53.84 25.00 4.15
C VAL A 163 52.36 25.30 3.85
N PRO A 164 51.41 24.42 4.20
CA PRO A 164 50.01 24.63 3.90
C PRO A 164 49.41 25.71 4.81
N PHE A 165 48.50 26.51 4.27
CA PHE A 165 47.71 27.45 5.07
C PHE A 165 46.74 26.68 5.98
N LEU A 166 46.58 27.17 7.20
CA LEU A 166 45.56 26.71 8.15
C LEU A 166 44.18 27.29 7.80
N VAL A 167 44.16 28.50 7.27
CA VAL A 167 42.97 29.32 7.01
C VAL A 167 42.98 29.84 5.58
N GLY A 168 41.85 29.69 4.87
CA GLY A 168 41.69 30.16 3.50
C GLY A 168 42.33 29.25 2.44
N GLU A 169 42.21 29.67 1.18
CA GLU A 169 42.92 29.04 0.06
C GLU A 169 44.40 29.46 0.15
N GLY A 170 45.30 28.48 0.00
CA GLY A 170 46.74 28.69 0.07
C GLY A 170 47.29 29.57 -1.06
N PRO A 171 48.61 29.70 -1.21
CA PRO A 171 49.19 30.49 -2.30
C PRO A 171 48.87 29.91 -3.70
N GLU A 172 48.56 28.62 -3.82
CA GLU A 172 48.19 27.98 -5.09
C GLU A 172 46.92 28.60 -5.70
N GLY A 173 47.05 29.12 -6.93
CA GLY A 173 45.94 29.78 -7.64
C GLY A 173 45.69 31.23 -7.22
N THR A 174 46.53 31.80 -6.35
CA THR A 174 46.46 33.20 -5.92
C THR A 174 47.62 34.03 -6.47
N ASP A 175 47.58 35.33 -6.24
CA ASP A 175 48.63 36.33 -6.47
C ASP A 175 49.79 36.28 -5.45
N LEU A 176 49.76 35.35 -4.48
CA LEU A 176 50.83 35.22 -3.49
C LEU A 176 52.06 34.51 -4.11
N PRO A 177 53.27 35.10 -3.98
CA PRO A 177 54.48 34.48 -4.50
C PRO A 177 54.88 33.25 -3.67
N SER A 178 55.57 32.30 -4.28
CA SER A 178 56.16 31.18 -3.54
C SER A 178 57.32 31.66 -2.67
N ILE A 179 57.42 31.15 -1.44
CA ILE A 179 58.47 31.51 -0.49
C ILE A 179 59.39 30.30 -0.29
N ASN A 180 60.62 30.38 -0.79
CA ASN A 180 61.63 29.33 -0.68
C ASN A 180 62.80 29.75 0.24
N SER A 181 63.01 31.04 0.43
CA SER A 181 64.08 31.58 1.28
C SER A 181 63.65 32.81 2.10
N VAL A 182 64.56 33.32 2.95
CA VAL A 182 64.32 34.55 3.73
C VAL A 182 64.34 35.80 2.85
N GLU A 183 65.06 35.77 1.74
CA GLU A 183 65.09 36.83 0.74
C GLU A 183 63.73 36.98 0.05
N ASP A 184 63.02 35.87 -0.21
CA ASP A 184 61.66 35.93 -0.76
C ASP A 184 60.69 36.65 0.18
N ILE A 185 60.86 36.47 1.50
CA ILE A 185 60.05 37.16 2.53
C ILE A 185 60.30 38.68 2.50
N GLU A 186 61.53 39.10 2.22
CA GLU A 186 61.90 40.51 2.16
C GLU A 186 61.15 41.26 1.04
N LEU A 187 60.91 40.57 -0.08
CA LEU A 187 60.24 41.09 -1.26
C LEU A 187 58.71 41.20 -1.12
N LEU A 188 58.11 40.55 -0.11
CA LEU A 188 56.66 40.59 0.11
C LEU A 188 56.19 41.99 0.47
N ASP A 189 55.12 42.44 -0.18
CA ASP A 189 54.40 43.65 0.23
C ASP A 189 53.60 43.45 1.54
N LEU A 190 53.01 44.55 2.05
CA LEU A 190 52.30 44.49 3.33
C LEU A 190 51.01 43.65 3.25
N GLU A 191 50.33 43.65 2.10
CA GLU A 191 49.10 42.90 1.90
C GLU A 191 49.38 41.40 1.80
N GLN A 192 50.38 41.04 1.00
CA GLN A 192 50.88 39.67 0.87
C GLN A 192 51.33 39.13 2.23
N LEU A 193 52.11 39.91 2.98
CA LEU A 193 52.58 39.53 4.31
C LEU A 193 51.43 39.28 5.30
N ARG A 194 50.41 40.15 5.28
CA ARG A 194 49.19 39.97 6.09
C ARG A 194 48.44 38.72 5.69
N ARG A 195 48.33 38.42 4.39
CA ARG A 195 47.65 37.21 3.88
C ARG A 195 48.40 35.94 4.27
N PHE A 196 49.72 35.91 4.16
CA PHE A 196 50.54 34.78 4.66
C PHE A 196 50.35 34.56 6.15
N LEU A 197 50.50 35.61 6.98
CA LEU A 197 50.33 35.48 8.42
C LEU A 197 48.92 35.06 8.82
N THR A 198 47.89 35.62 8.18
CA THR A 198 46.49 35.20 8.38
C THR A 198 46.28 33.75 7.95
N GLY A 199 46.84 33.35 6.80
CA GLY A 199 46.75 31.99 6.27
C GLY A 199 47.35 30.95 7.20
N TYR A 200 48.48 31.26 7.83
CA TYR A 200 49.10 30.41 8.87
C TYR A 200 48.52 30.62 10.27
N ASN A 201 47.44 31.41 10.42
CA ASN A 201 46.81 31.73 11.70
C ASN A 201 47.76 32.34 12.75
N VAL A 202 48.74 33.13 12.28
CA VAL A 202 49.71 33.83 13.13
C VAL A 202 49.08 35.13 13.61
N ARG A 203 48.95 35.30 14.93
CA ARG A 203 48.36 36.49 15.53
C ARG A 203 49.35 37.65 15.58
N TYR A 204 48.99 38.79 15.00
CA TYR A 204 49.76 40.04 15.06
C TYR A 204 48.82 41.22 15.38
N ALA A 205 49.37 42.29 15.97
CA ALA A 205 48.60 43.50 16.23
C ALA A 205 48.53 44.37 14.96
N LEU A 206 47.49 45.19 14.83
CA LEU A 206 47.33 46.12 13.70
C LEU A 206 48.51 47.09 13.52
N ARG A 207 49.23 47.39 14.62
CA ARG A 207 50.40 48.28 14.65
C ARG A 207 51.74 47.53 14.58
N THR A 208 51.74 46.21 14.39
CA THR A 208 52.98 45.44 14.23
C THR A 208 53.75 45.97 13.01
N SER A 209 55.05 46.23 13.18
CA SER A 209 55.90 46.72 12.09
C SER A 209 56.07 45.65 11.00
N ARG A 210 56.32 46.09 9.77
CA ARG A 210 56.59 45.18 8.63
C ARG A 210 57.76 44.25 8.92
N VAL A 211 58.84 44.78 9.49
CA VAL A 211 60.00 43.99 9.95
C VAL A 211 59.59 42.88 10.92
N ASN A 212 58.80 43.19 11.94
CA ASN A 212 58.35 42.18 12.90
C ASN A 212 57.44 41.14 12.25
N MET A 213 56.55 41.56 11.34
CA MET A 213 55.72 40.63 10.56
C MET A 213 56.56 39.68 9.70
N LYS A 214 57.63 40.17 9.06
CA LYS A 214 58.57 39.34 8.28
C LYS A 214 59.33 38.34 9.17
N ILE A 215 59.75 38.76 10.36
CA ILE A 215 60.35 37.86 11.37
C ILE A 215 59.38 36.76 11.78
N MET A 216 58.13 37.13 12.09
CA MET A 216 57.09 36.15 12.45
C MET A 216 56.85 35.14 11.32
N LEU A 217 56.81 35.59 10.06
CA LEU A 217 56.64 34.71 8.91
C LEU A 217 57.85 33.78 8.71
N ARG A 218 59.07 34.30 8.82
CA ARG A 218 60.31 33.52 8.76
C ARG A 218 60.29 32.36 9.76
N ASP A 219 59.95 32.66 11.00
CA ASP A 219 59.92 31.68 12.09
C ASP A 219 58.82 30.65 11.85
N THR A 220 57.65 31.08 11.36
CA THR A 220 56.52 30.20 11.01
C THR A 220 56.87 29.20 9.92
N LEU A 221 57.68 29.60 8.93
CA LEU A 221 58.09 28.76 7.81
C LEU A 221 59.26 27.82 8.13
N GLY A 222 59.89 27.97 9.31
CA GLY A 222 61.01 27.14 9.75
C GLY A 222 62.37 27.62 9.24
N PHE A 223 62.49 28.89 8.85
CA PHE A 223 63.75 29.49 8.40
C PHE A 223 64.56 30.01 9.59
N CYS A 224 65.07 29.09 10.40
CA CYS A 224 65.70 29.38 11.69
C CYS A 224 67.22 29.10 11.73
N ARG A 225 67.90 29.02 10.58
CA ARG A 225 69.37 28.89 10.60
C ARG A 225 70.03 30.20 11.05
N VAL A 226 71.28 30.09 11.52
CA VAL A 226 72.11 31.26 11.83
C VAL A 226 72.24 32.22 10.64
N SER A 227 72.32 31.72 9.40
CA SER A 227 72.29 32.55 8.19
C SER A 227 70.98 33.32 8.04
N ASP A 228 69.87 32.66 8.34
CA ASP A 228 68.50 33.18 8.17
C ASP A 228 68.21 34.25 9.24
N MET A 229 68.76 34.05 10.43
CA MET A 229 68.68 35.00 11.54
C MET A 229 69.55 36.25 11.35
N ARG A 230 70.59 36.17 10.50
CA ARG A 230 71.45 37.33 10.17
C ARG A 230 70.83 38.25 9.12
N MET A 231 69.74 37.84 8.47
CA MET A 231 69.00 38.69 7.54
C MET A 231 68.36 39.86 8.29
N ASN A 232 68.70 41.08 7.88
CA ASN A 232 68.09 42.30 8.39
C ASN A 232 66.97 42.72 7.44
N PHE A 233 65.73 42.44 7.83
CA PHE A 233 64.57 42.87 7.06
C PHE A 233 64.41 44.40 7.08
N SER A 234 63.93 44.97 5.98
CA SER A 234 63.53 46.39 5.89
C SER A 234 62.03 46.62 6.04
#